data_AF-A0A818FXY3-F1
#
_entry.id   AF-A0A818FXY3-F1
#
_cell.length_a   1.000
_cell.length_b   1.000
_cell.length_c   1.000
_cell.angle_alpha   90.00
_cell.angle_beta   90.00
_cell.angle_gamma   90.00
#
_symmetry.space_group_name_H-M   'P 1'
#
loop_
_entity.id
_entity.type
_entity.pdbx_description
1 polymer ?
#
loop_
_entity_poly.entity_id
_entity_poly.type
_entity_poly.pdbx_seq_one_letter_code
_entity_poly.pdbx_strand_id
1 'polypeptide(L)'
;MLTKLLKYSSLPLVVAVKRSVTTSQSNFHLSNQMKLLNDNKQFKKTLELFDKYTKNNTKTFSSYIITQALKACTHLEDLERGKTIHRRLISSSTKDDLYITTSLIHLYSYIKNKQASKAIDLFNQIDKPDEIIINLFFNACAQLGTLEALNLMKKASNKIPKSYHSNSILLNSLLDALMKCGDIEHAESSIYLYI
;
A
#
# COMPACT_ATOMS: atom_id res chain seq x y z
N MET A 1 24.05 45.88 -3.33
CA MET A 1 22.82 45.13 -2.98
C MET A 1 22.99 43.62 -3.15
N LEU A 2 23.58 43.14 -4.26
CA LEU A 2 23.89 41.72 -4.52
C LEU A 2 24.80 41.02 -3.49
N THR A 3 25.80 41.72 -2.94
CA THR A 3 26.72 41.17 -1.92
C THR A 3 26.06 40.92 -0.55
N LYS A 4 24.98 41.64 -0.22
CA LYS A 4 24.19 41.35 1.00
C LYS A 4 23.35 40.09 0.81
N LEU A 5 22.75 39.87 -0.36
CA LEU A 5 21.96 38.66 -0.67
C LEU A 5 22.79 37.36 -0.65
N LEU A 6 24.06 37.42 -1.07
CA LEU A 6 24.98 36.27 -1.00
C LEU A 6 25.27 35.84 0.45
N LYS A 7 25.37 36.77 1.41
CA LYS A 7 25.58 36.46 2.83
C LYS A 7 24.43 35.69 3.48
N TYR A 8 23.19 35.91 3.02
CA TYR A 8 22.02 35.18 3.54
C TYR A 8 21.86 33.80 2.88
N SER A 9 22.50 33.56 1.73
CA SER A 9 22.35 32.31 0.97
C SER A 9 22.97 31.07 1.63
N SER A 10 23.94 31.28 2.53
CA SER A 10 24.64 30.26 3.31
C SER A 10 24.05 30.03 4.71
N LEU A 11 23.00 30.77 5.09
CA LEU A 11 22.36 30.58 6.39
C LEU A 11 21.70 29.18 6.45
N PRO A 12 21.81 28.46 7.59
CA PRO A 12 21.25 27.12 7.74
C PRO A 12 19.77 27.01 7.35
N LEU A 13 18.97 28.01 7.73
CA LEU A 13 17.55 28.10 7.38
C LEU A 13 17.33 28.28 5.87
N VAL A 14 18.10 29.14 5.20
CA VAL A 14 17.96 29.38 3.76
C VAL A 14 18.44 28.17 2.95
N VAL A 15 19.50 27.50 3.41
CA VAL A 15 19.97 26.23 2.84
C VAL A 15 18.94 25.12 3.07
N ALA A 16 18.32 25.04 4.24
CA ALA A 16 17.26 24.08 4.55
C ALA A 16 16.01 24.30 3.69
N VAL A 17 15.59 25.57 3.49
CA VAL A 17 14.46 25.94 2.62
C VAL A 17 14.80 25.68 1.15
N LYS A 18 16.00 26.04 0.66
CA LYS A 18 16.42 25.68 -0.70
C LYS A 18 16.47 24.16 -0.89
N ARG A 19 16.96 23.42 0.11
CA ARG A 19 16.96 21.96 0.10
C ARG A 19 15.55 21.39 0.12
N SER A 20 14.61 21.93 0.90
CA SER A 20 13.23 21.44 0.94
C SER A 20 12.49 21.71 -0.37
N VAL A 21 12.65 22.90 -0.96
CA VAL A 21 12.07 23.28 -2.26
C VAL A 21 12.64 22.43 -3.41
N THR A 22 13.96 22.24 -3.46
CA THR A 22 14.57 21.34 -4.48
C THR A 22 14.17 19.88 -4.28
N THR A 23 13.95 19.44 -3.04
CA THR A 23 13.44 18.08 -2.75
C THR A 23 12.01 17.92 -3.21
N SER A 24 11.13 18.90 -2.98
CA SER A 24 9.74 18.82 -3.42
C SER A 24 9.63 18.79 -4.95
N GLN A 25 10.44 19.59 -5.65
CA GLN A 25 10.47 19.64 -7.11
C GLN A 25 11.04 18.35 -7.72
N SER A 26 12.10 17.78 -7.12
CA SER A 26 12.65 16.47 -7.51
C SER A 26 11.66 15.33 -7.25
N ASN A 27 10.96 15.33 -6.13
CA ASN A 27 9.96 14.31 -5.79
C ASN A 27 8.77 14.37 -6.75
N PHE A 28 8.32 15.57 -7.12
CA PHE A 28 7.22 15.76 -8.07
C PHE A 28 7.58 15.27 -9.48
N HIS A 29 8.78 15.55 -9.96
CA HIS A 29 9.22 15.05 -11.26
C HIS A 29 9.34 13.52 -11.26
N LEU A 30 9.99 12.96 -10.23
CA LEU A 30 10.13 11.52 -10.06
C LEU A 30 8.77 10.81 -9.96
N SER A 31 7.84 11.34 -9.16
CA SER A 31 6.50 10.77 -9.01
C SER A 31 5.76 10.69 -10.34
N ASN A 32 5.85 11.74 -11.15
CA ASN A 32 5.17 11.78 -12.45
C ASN A 32 5.79 10.80 -13.44
N GLN A 33 7.11 10.69 -13.47
CA GLN A 33 7.79 9.71 -14.32
C GLN A 33 7.47 8.27 -13.91
N MET A 34 7.51 7.97 -12.60
CA MET A 34 7.18 6.63 -12.10
C MET A 34 5.73 6.27 -12.38
N LYS A 35 4.80 7.21 -12.24
CA LYS A 35 3.40 7.03 -12.63
C LYS A 35 3.30 6.69 -14.13
N LEU A 36 3.91 7.51 -15.00
CA LEU A 36 3.87 7.30 -16.45
C LEU A 36 4.46 5.93 -16.85
N LEU A 37 5.56 5.51 -16.23
CA LEU A 37 6.15 4.19 -16.49
C LEU A 37 5.23 3.06 -16.05
N ASN A 38 4.61 3.17 -14.86
CA ASN A 38 3.64 2.20 -14.37
C ASN A 38 2.38 2.11 -15.24
N ASP A 39 1.84 3.26 -15.69
CA ASP A 39 0.66 3.31 -16.57
C ASP A 39 0.96 2.65 -17.92
N ASN A 40 2.21 2.75 -18.40
CA ASN A 40 2.70 2.05 -19.59
C ASN A 40 3.19 0.61 -19.33
N LYS A 41 2.91 0.04 -18.13
CA LYS A 41 3.34 -1.31 -17.71
C LYS A 41 4.85 -1.54 -17.73
N GLN A 42 5.65 -0.47 -17.72
CA GLN A 42 7.12 -0.52 -17.69
C GLN A 42 7.65 -0.66 -16.25
N PHE A 43 7.13 -1.63 -15.51
CA PHE A 43 7.39 -1.80 -14.07
C PHE A 43 8.87 -1.94 -13.73
N LYS A 44 9.63 -2.65 -14.57
CA LYS A 44 11.08 -2.83 -14.37
C LYS A 44 11.80 -1.48 -14.42
N LYS A 45 11.45 -0.63 -15.38
CA LYS A 45 12.01 0.73 -15.50
C LYS A 45 11.58 1.63 -14.36
N THR A 46 10.34 1.51 -13.87
CA THR A 46 9.88 2.22 -12.66
C THR A 46 10.80 1.93 -11.48
N LEU A 47 11.15 0.66 -11.29
CA LEU A 47 12.02 0.20 -10.22
C LEU A 47 13.48 0.60 -10.42
N GLU A 48 14.02 0.51 -11.64
CA GLU A 48 15.37 1.01 -11.97
C GLU A 48 15.49 2.52 -11.68
N LEU A 49 14.46 3.30 -12.02
CA LEU A 49 14.39 4.72 -11.72
C LEU A 49 14.35 4.96 -10.21
N PHE A 50 13.52 4.23 -9.48
CA PHE A 50 13.44 4.30 -8.02
C PHE A 50 14.79 4.00 -7.34
N ASP A 51 15.52 2.97 -7.79
CA ASP A 51 16.84 2.62 -7.25
C ASP A 51 17.87 3.71 -7.51
N LYS A 52 17.89 4.25 -8.73
CA LYS A 52 18.80 5.34 -9.11
C LYS A 52 18.63 6.53 -8.18
N TYR A 53 17.38 6.90 -7.88
CA TYR A 53 17.09 8.01 -6.97
C TYR A 53 17.38 7.67 -5.51
N THR A 54 17.17 6.42 -5.10
CA THR A 54 17.49 5.96 -3.73
C THR A 54 19.00 5.95 -3.45
N LYS A 55 19.82 5.57 -4.44
CA LYS A 55 21.29 5.59 -4.30
C LYS A 55 21.87 7.01 -4.23
N ASN A 56 21.22 7.96 -4.91
CA ASN A 56 21.73 9.32 -5.05
C ASN A 56 21.17 10.31 -4.00
N ASN A 57 20.17 9.92 -3.21
CA ASN A 57 19.56 10.80 -2.21
C ASN A 57 19.33 10.08 -0.88
N THR A 58 19.78 10.70 0.22
CA THR A 58 19.54 10.25 1.60
C THR A 58 18.19 10.72 2.17
N LYS A 59 17.23 11.12 1.31
CA LYS A 59 16.01 11.83 1.71
C LYS A 59 14.78 10.95 1.75
N THR A 60 13.81 11.37 2.57
CA THR A 60 12.47 10.81 2.70
C THR A 60 11.70 10.91 1.38
N PHE A 61 11.22 9.78 0.87
CA PHE A 61 10.32 9.75 -0.28
C PHE A 61 8.90 10.15 0.13
N SER A 62 8.15 10.76 -0.78
CA SER A 62 6.71 10.94 -0.58
C SER A 62 6.00 9.60 -0.61
N SER A 63 4.87 9.49 0.09
CA SER A 63 4.03 8.30 0.10
C SER A 63 3.68 7.83 -1.31
N TYR A 64 3.45 8.78 -2.22
CA TYR A 64 3.15 8.49 -3.62
C TYR A 64 4.29 7.78 -4.37
N ILE A 65 5.55 8.19 -4.16
CA ILE A 65 6.70 7.51 -4.81
C ILE A 65 6.80 6.06 -4.32
N ILE A 66 6.60 5.86 -3.02
CA ILE A 66 6.62 4.56 -2.37
C ILE A 66 5.49 3.67 -2.91
N THR A 67 4.27 4.19 -3.06
CA THR A 67 3.14 3.43 -3.61
C THR A 67 3.40 3.02 -5.07
N GLN A 68 3.98 3.89 -5.89
CA GLN A 68 4.36 3.53 -7.27
C GLN A 68 5.42 2.42 -7.31
N ALA A 69 6.41 2.45 -6.41
CA ALA A 69 7.42 1.40 -6.31
C ALA A 69 6.80 0.06 -5.86
N LEU A 70 5.93 0.07 -4.85
CA LEU A 70 5.24 -1.14 -4.36
C LEU A 70 4.30 -1.73 -5.41
N LYS A 71 3.59 -0.89 -6.18
CA LYS A 71 2.77 -1.33 -7.32
C LYS A 71 3.62 -2.06 -8.36
N ALA A 72 4.78 -1.51 -8.73
CA ALA A 72 5.70 -2.15 -9.66
C ALA A 72 6.26 -3.48 -9.10
N CYS A 73 6.59 -3.55 -7.80
CA CYS A 73 7.00 -4.80 -7.15
C CYS A 73 5.90 -5.87 -7.23
N THR A 74 4.64 -5.48 -7.02
CA THR A 74 3.50 -6.41 -7.08
C THR A 74 3.32 -6.98 -8.50
N HIS A 75 3.38 -6.13 -9.52
CA HIS A 75 3.25 -6.58 -10.92
C HIS A 75 4.42 -7.43 -11.43
N LEU A 76 5.61 -7.24 -10.87
CA LEU A 76 6.80 -8.04 -11.18
C LEU A 76 6.93 -9.27 -10.28
N GLU A 77 6.02 -9.46 -9.33
CA GLU A 77 6.07 -10.54 -8.34
C GLU A 77 7.36 -10.49 -7.49
N ASP A 78 7.95 -9.30 -7.35
CA ASP A 78 9.20 -9.06 -6.61
C ASP A 78 8.92 -8.77 -5.13
N LEU A 79 8.51 -9.80 -4.42
CA LEU A 79 8.16 -9.74 -2.99
C LEU A 79 9.35 -9.29 -2.13
N GLU A 80 10.56 -9.77 -2.40
CA GLU A 80 11.73 -9.49 -1.57
C GLU A 80 12.14 -8.02 -1.60
N ARG A 81 12.00 -7.39 -2.77
CA ARG A 81 12.18 -5.96 -2.89
C ARG A 81 11.10 -5.18 -2.17
N GLY A 82 9.84 -5.58 -2.30
CA GLY A 82 8.72 -4.98 -1.56
C GLY A 82 8.90 -5.07 -0.04
N LYS A 83 9.38 -6.21 0.48
CA LYS A 83 9.77 -6.37 1.90
C LYS A 83 10.90 -5.43 2.30
N THR A 84 11.86 -5.22 1.41
CA THR A 84 12.97 -4.29 1.64
C THR A 84 12.51 -2.84 1.71
N ILE A 85 11.55 -2.45 0.87
CA ILE A 85 10.89 -1.14 0.97
C ILE A 85 10.12 -1.07 2.30
N HIS A 86 9.30 -2.07 2.63
CA HIS A 86 8.52 -2.10 3.87
C HIS A 86 9.41 -1.94 5.11
N ARG A 87 10.52 -2.67 5.21
CA ARG A 87 11.47 -2.55 6.34
C ARG A 87 12.01 -1.13 6.53
N ARG A 88 12.23 -0.38 5.45
CA ARG A 88 12.68 1.03 5.51
C ARG A 88 11.60 1.98 5.99
N LEU A 89 10.32 1.62 5.82
CA LEU A 89 9.19 2.46 6.22
C LEU A 89 8.86 2.36 7.70
N ILE A 90 9.22 1.25 8.37
CA ILE A 90 8.91 1.03 9.80
C ILE A 90 9.44 2.19 10.68
N SER A 91 10.59 2.76 10.33
CA SER A 91 11.21 3.88 11.03
C SER A 91 10.97 5.24 10.38
N SER A 92 10.11 5.35 9.35
CA SER A 92 9.85 6.60 8.64
C SER A 92 8.63 7.33 9.20
N SER A 93 8.54 8.63 8.91
CA SER A 93 7.36 9.45 9.21
C SER A 93 6.12 9.07 8.36
N THR A 94 6.26 8.15 7.42
CA THR A 94 5.19 7.71 6.50
C THR A 94 4.69 6.31 6.81
N LYS A 95 5.05 5.74 7.97
CA LYS A 95 4.69 4.37 8.36
C LYS A 95 3.18 4.14 8.47
N ASP A 96 2.44 5.17 8.88
CA ASP A 96 0.98 5.11 9.11
C ASP A 96 0.18 5.66 7.92
N ASP A 97 0.83 5.89 6.77
CA ASP A 97 0.17 6.40 5.57
C ASP A 97 -0.74 5.34 4.94
N LEU A 98 -2.03 5.63 4.86
CA LEU A 98 -3.04 4.68 4.37
C LEU A 98 -2.74 4.19 2.95
N TYR A 99 -2.26 5.04 2.05
CA TYR A 99 -1.98 4.63 0.66
C TYR A 99 -0.81 3.65 0.59
N ILE A 100 0.22 3.87 1.41
CA ILE A 100 1.33 2.94 1.55
C ILE A 100 0.82 1.61 2.12
N THR A 101 0.03 1.65 3.20
CA THR A 101 -0.52 0.44 3.83
C THR A 101 -1.39 -0.35 2.86
N THR A 102 -2.26 0.29 2.08
CA THR A 102 -3.04 -0.38 1.02
C THR A 102 -2.15 -1.02 -0.03
N SER A 103 -1.08 -0.34 -0.47
CA SER A 103 -0.13 -0.88 -1.44
C SER A 103 0.65 -2.08 -0.89
N LEU A 104 0.99 -2.05 0.40
CA LEU A 104 1.63 -3.18 1.10
C LEU A 104 0.66 -4.36 1.27
N ILE A 105 -0.59 -4.12 1.65
CA ILE A 105 -1.63 -5.16 1.70
C ILE A 105 -1.75 -5.81 0.33
N HIS A 106 -1.83 -5.02 -0.75
CA HIS A 106 -1.91 -5.54 -2.12
C HIS A 106 -0.71 -6.41 -2.50
N LEU A 107 0.50 -6.01 -2.09
CA LEU A 107 1.71 -6.82 -2.29
C LEU A 107 1.62 -8.14 -1.51
N TYR A 108 1.31 -8.10 -0.21
CA TYR A 108 1.33 -9.31 0.64
C TYR A 108 0.16 -10.26 0.38
N SER A 109 -1.01 -9.73 0.01
CA SER A 109 -2.20 -10.52 -0.33
C SER A 109 -2.16 -11.06 -1.76
N TYR A 110 -1.10 -10.81 -2.53
CA TYR A 110 -0.99 -11.43 -3.83
C TYR A 110 -0.77 -12.95 -3.67
N ILE A 111 -1.63 -13.77 -4.28
CA ILE A 111 -1.70 -15.23 -4.07
C ILE A 111 -0.33 -15.90 -4.17
N LYS A 112 0.48 -15.50 -5.16
CA LYS A 112 1.80 -16.11 -5.39
C LYS A 112 2.82 -15.80 -4.29
N ASN A 113 2.61 -14.75 -3.51
CA ASN A 113 3.54 -14.33 -2.46
C ASN A 113 3.43 -15.17 -1.19
N LYS A 114 2.32 -15.90 -0.97
CA LYS A 114 2.09 -16.73 0.22
C LYS A 114 2.31 -15.97 1.54
N GLN A 115 1.91 -14.70 1.59
CA GLN A 115 2.04 -13.82 2.75
C GLN A 115 0.68 -13.29 3.25
N ALA A 116 -0.39 -14.06 3.06
CA ALA A 116 -1.75 -13.68 3.43
C ALA A 116 -1.87 -13.22 4.90
N SER A 117 -1.22 -13.92 5.83
CA SER A 117 -1.19 -13.52 7.25
C SER A 117 -0.62 -12.10 7.45
N LYS A 118 0.42 -11.73 6.69
CA LYS A 118 1.02 -10.38 6.80
C LYS A 118 0.09 -9.30 6.25
N ALA A 119 -0.68 -9.61 5.21
CA ALA A 119 -1.69 -8.70 4.69
C ALA A 119 -2.81 -8.47 5.72
N ILE A 120 -3.23 -9.53 6.42
CA ILE A 120 -4.22 -9.47 7.51
C ILE A 120 -3.70 -8.65 8.69
N ASP A 121 -2.44 -8.81 9.09
CA ASP A 121 -1.83 -8.02 10.16
C ASP A 121 -1.88 -6.51 9.85
N LEU A 122 -1.62 -6.14 8.60
CA LEU A 122 -1.68 -4.75 8.13
C LEU A 122 -3.13 -4.25 8.09
N PHE A 123 -4.08 -5.07 7.63
CA PHE A 123 -5.50 -4.73 7.68
C PHE A 123 -5.98 -4.44 9.10
N ASN A 124 -5.55 -5.24 10.07
CA ASN A 124 -5.99 -5.10 11.46
C ASN A 124 -5.56 -3.76 12.10
N GLN A 125 -4.48 -3.15 11.60
CA GLN A 125 -3.99 -1.84 12.01
C GLN A 125 -4.81 -0.67 11.45
N ILE A 126 -5.72 -0.94 10.50
CA ILE A 126 -6.57 0.09 9.89
C ILE A 126 -7.90 0.17 10.65
N ASP A 127 -8.22 1.36 11.13
CA ASP A 127 -9.48 1.62 11.84
C ASP A 127 -10.68 1.74 10.88
N LYS A 128 -10.47 2.43 9.75
CA LYS A 128 -11.50 2.73 8.75
C LYS A 128 -11.03 2.29 7.36
N PRO A 129 -11.18 0.99 7.01
CA PRO A 129 -10.76 0.49 5.72
C PRO A 129 -11.72 0.94 4.62
N ASP A 130 -11.18 1.29 3.45
CA ASP A 130 -11.96 1.50 2.24
C ASP A 130 -12.30 0.16 1.55
N GLU A 131 -13.11 0.24 0.50
CA GLU A 131 -13.55 -0.94 -0.27
C GLU A 131 -12.36 -1.74 -0.84
N ILE A 132 -11.29 -1.06 -1.26
CA ILE A 132 -10.11 -1.72 -1.82
C ILE A 132 -9.43 -2.56 -0.73
N ILE A 133 -9.21 -1.98 0.44
CA ILE A 133 -8.60 -2.66 1.59
C ILE A 133 -9.42 -3.87 2.03
N ILE A 134 -10.75 -3.72 2.10
CA ILE A 134 -11.66 -4.82 2.47
C ILE A 134 -11.58 -5.97 1.46
N ASN A 135 -11.61 -5.66 0.16
CA ASN A 135 -11.48 -6.67 -0.90
C ASN A 135 -10.16 -7.46 -0.77
N LEU A 136 -9.05 -6.76 -0.53
CA LEU A 136 -7.75 -7.39 -0.36
C LEU A 136 -7.68 -8.26 0.90
N PHE A 137 -8.36 -7.85 1.97
CA PHE A 137 -8.49 -8.64 3.19
C PHE A 137 -9.26 -9.94 2.94
N PHE A 138 -10.40 -9.90 2.26
CA PHE A 138 -11.14 -11.12 1.91
C PHE A 138 -10.32 -12.06 1.03
N ASN A 139 -9.63 -11.53 0.02
CA ASN A 139 -8.72 -12.33 -0.80
C ASN A 139 -7.58 -12.98 0.01
N ALA A 140 -7.07 -12.31 1.03
CA ALA A 140 -6.07 -12.88 1.95
C ALA A 140 -6.68 -13.97 2.84
N CYS A 141 -7.89 -13.77 3.37
CA CYS A 141 -8.61 -14.80 4.12
C CYS A 141 -8.89 -16.04 3.26
N ALA A 142 -9.32 -15.84 2.01
CA ALA A 142 -9.53 -16.89 1.02
C ALA A 142 -8.27 -17.72 0.76
N GLN A 143 -7.09 -17.08 0.75
CA GLN A 143 -5.81 -17.76 0.60
C GLN A 143 -5.41 -18.60 1.82
N LEU A 144 -5.79 -18.16 3.02
CA LEU A 144 -5.57 -18.94 4.23
C LEU A 144 -6.51 -20.14 4.28
N GLY A 145 -7.79 -19.95 3.96
CA GLY A 145 -8.78 -21.03 3.94
C GLY A 145 -8.95 -21.71 5.30
N THR A 146 -8.74 -21.00 6.41
CA THR A 146 -8.78 -21.54 7.77
C THR A 146 -9.99 -21.03 8.55
N LEU A 147 -10.40 -21.78 9.58
CA LEU A 147 -11.43 -21.33 10.52
C LEU A 147 -11.02 -20.04 11.28
N GLU A 148 -9.72 -19.82 11.46
CA GLU A 148 -9.21 -18.57 12.01
C GLU A 148 -9.50 -17.38 11.09
N ALA A 149 -9.28 -17.54 9.78
CA ALA A 149 -9.64 -16.53 8.79
C ALA A 149 -11.14 -16.23 8.79
N LEU A 150 -11.99 -17.25 8.97
CA LEU A 150 -13.44 -17.06 9.18
C LEU A 150 -13.73 -16.15 10.39
N ASN A 151 -13.12 -16.43 11.53
CA ASN A 151 -13.30 -15.63 12.74
C ASN A 151 -12.79 -14.20 12.57
N LEU A 152 -11.72 -14.00 11.81
CA LEU A 152 -11.21 -12.68 11.45
C LEU A 152 -12.20 -11.90 10.58
N MET A 153 -12.81 -12.55 9.58
CA MET A 153 -13.86 -11.93 8.76
C MET A 153 -15.07 -11.51 9.61
N LYS A 154 -15.52 -12.38 10.52
CA LYS A 154 -16.61 -12.05 11.46
C LYS A 154 -16.28 -10.84 12.33
N LYS A 155 -15.05 -10.73 12.83
CA LYS A 155 -14.60 -9.56 13.61
C LYS A 155 -14.48 -8.29 12.76
N ALA A 156 -14.04 -8.42 11.50
CA ALA A 156 -13.89 -7.31 10.57
C ALA A 156 -15.24 -6.71 10.14
N SER A 157 -16.35 -7.45 10.22
CA SER A 157 -17.69 -6.94 9.92
C SER A 157 -18.03 -5.63 10.64
N ASN A 158 -17.60 -5.48 11.90
CA ASN A 158 -17.80 -4.26 12.69
C ASN A 158 -17.05 -3.04 12.13
N LYS A 159 -15.97 -3.24 11.36
CA LYS A 159 -15.21 -2.17 10.71
C LYS A 159 -15.76 -1.80 9.33
N ILE A 160 -16.63 -2.62 8.75
CA ILE A 160 -17.13 -2.45 7.38
C ILE A 160 -18.39 -1.57 7.42
N PRO A 161 -18.38 -0.40 6.75
CA PRO A 161 -19.58 0.41 6.62
C PRO A 161 -20.72 -0.32 5.93
N LYS A 162 -21.94 -0.17 6.45
CA LYS A 162 -23.17 -0.69 5.81
C LYS A 162 -23.36 -0.22 4.36
N SER A 163 -22.79 0.92 3.98
CA SER A 163 -22.83 1.40 2.59
C SER A 163 -22.11 0.49 1.61
N TYR A 164 -21.19 -0.36 2.07
CA TYR A 164 -20.39 -1.26 1.23
C TYR A 164 -21.01 -2.66 1.08
N HIS A 165 -22.10 -2.92 1.80
CA HIS A 165 -22.82 -4.20 1.80
C HIS A 165 -23.39 -4.56 0.43
N SER A 166 -23.83 -3.57 -0.34
CA SER A 166 -24.33 -3.75 -1.70
C SER A 166 -23.23 -3.83 -2.77
N ASN A 167 -21.95 -3.75 -2.41
CA ASN A 167 -20.86 -3.83 -3.38
C ASN A 167 -20.64 -5.27 -3.85
N SER A 168 -20.94 -5.55 -5.12
CA SER A 168 -20.80 -6.87 -5.74
C SER A 168 -19.38 -7.43 -5.72
N ILE A 169 -18.35 -6.58 -5.82
CA ILE A 169 -16.94 -7.02 -5.77
C ILE A 169 -16.62 -7.56 -4.38
N LEU A 170 -17.05 -6.86 -3.32
CA LEU A 170 -16.82 -7.26 -1.94
C LEU A 170 -17.61 -8.52 -1.57
N LEU A 171 -18.86 -8.62 -2.03
CA LEU A 171 -19.68 -9.81 -1.84
C LEU A 171 -19.05 -11.03 -2.51
N ASN A 172 -18.54 -10.88 -3.72
CA ASN A 172 -17.88 -11.98 -4.44
C ASN A 172 -16.58 -12.43 -3.76
N SER A 173 -15.74 -11.50 -3.29
CA SER A 173 -14.50 -11.88 -2.59
C SER A 173 -14.77 -12.44 -1.19
N LEU A 174 -15.78 -11.95 -0.49
CA LEU A 174 -16.26 -12.55 0.75
C LEU A 174 -16.76 -13.98 0.52
N LEU A 175 -17.59 -14.19 -0.50
CA LEU A 175 -18.13 -15.51 -0.84
C LEU A 175 -17.00 -16.51 -1.15
N ASP A 176 -16.03 -16.13 -1.99
CA ASP A 176 -14.85 -16.97 -2.28
C ASP A 176 -14.08 -17.32 -1.00
N ALA A 177 -13.92 -16.35 -0.09
CA ALA A 177 -13.26 -16.57 1.19
C ALA A 177 -14.04 -17.54 2.10
N LEU A 178 -15.35 -17.39 2.22
CA LEU A 178 -16.22 -18.27 3.03
C LEU A 178 -16.19 -19.70 2.50
N MET A 179 -16.30 -19.88 1.18
CA MET A 179 -16.23 -21.19 0.53
C MET A 179 -14.90 -21.91 0.83
N LYS A 180 -13.78 -21.18 0.77
CA LYS A 180 -12.45 -21.77 1.03
C LYS A 180 -12.15 -22.00 2.52
N CYS A 181 -12.78 -21.26 3.43
CA CYS A 181 -12.63 -21.47 4.87
C CYS A 181 -13.49 -22.61 5.42
N GLY A 182 -14.25 -23.32 4.56
CA GLY A 182 -14.98 -24.53 4.91
C GLY A 182 -16.38 -24.30 5.46
N ASP A 183 -16.96 -23.11 5.27
CA ASP A 183 -18.29 -22.78 5.78
C ASP A 183 -19.30 -22.65 4.62
N ILE A 184 -19.61 -23.79 3.98
CA ILE A 184 -20.55 -23.84 2.85
C ILE A 184 -21.98 -23.48 3.32
N GLU A 185 -22.36 -23.83 4.55
CA GLU A 185 -23.70 -23.53 5.10
C GLU A 185 -23.87 -22.05 5.51
N HIS A 186 -22.84 -21.39 6.05
CA HIS A 186 -22.91 -19.93 6.29
C HIS A 186 -22.54 -19.10 5.07
N ALA A 187 -21.97 -19.66 3.99
CA ALA A 187 -21.77 -18.91 2.75
C ALA A 187 -23.11 -18.36 2.21
N GLU A 188 -24.18 -19.15 2.29
CA GLU A 188 -25.53 -18.73 1.92
C GLU A 188 -26.16 -17.79 2.95
N SER A 189 -25.97 -18.04 4.25
CA SER A 189 -26.57 -17.21 5.33
C SER A 189 -25.84 -15.88 5.56
N SER A 190 -24.53 -15.81 5.29
CA SER A 190 -23.71 -14.60 5.52
C SER A 190 -23.88 -13.55 4.42
N ILE A 191 -24.36 -13.94 3.24
CA ILE A 191 -24.88 -13.01 2.24
C ILE A 191 -25.97 -12.12 2.89
N TYR A 192 -26.80 -12.66 3.80
CA TYR A 192 -27.82 -11.89 4.51
C TYR A 192 -27.30 -11.03 5.68
N LEU A 193 -26.12 -11.30 6.23
CA LEU A 193 -25.49 -10.43 7.24
C LEU A 193 -24.85 -9.18 6.62
N TYR A 194 -24.55 -9.25 5.31
CA TYR A 194 -23.97 -8.18 4.50
C TYR A 194 -24.96 -7.62 3.46
N ILE A 195 -26.27 -7.80 3.66
CA ILE A 195 -27.37 -7.07 2.99
C ILE A 195 -28.13 -6.30 4.07
#